data_AF-A0A536NS39-F1
#
_entry.id   AF-A0A536NS39-F1
#
_cell.length_a   1.000
_cell.length_b   1.000
_cell.length_c   1.000
_cell.angle_alpha   90.00
_cell.angle_beta   90.00
_cell.angle_gamma   90.00
#
_symmetry.space_group_name_H-M   'P 1'
#
loop_
_entity.id
_entity.type
_entity.pdbx_description
1 polymer ?
#
loop_
_entity_poly.entity_id
_entity_poly.type
_entity_poly.pdbx_seq_one_letter_code
_entity_poly.pdbx_strand_id
1 'polypeptide(L)'
;MEPPDFTNRILDFGRMMDGENRDSKDPQDIAHWRAVYTEMVRFKEGLLAQAQAEIEKVPAMKPELAGNDIPFIEAELQRLRRGLAFWEARQTKGG
;
A
#
# COMPACT_ATOMS: atom_id res chain seq x y z
N MET A 1 -20.19 18.60 4.35
CA MET A 1 -20.17 17.33 5.12
C MET A 1 -18.71 16.95 5.21
N GLU A 2 -18.12 17.04 6.40
CA GLU A 2 -16.74 16.57 6.61
C GLU A 2 -16.71 15.05 6.36
N PRO A 3 -15.70 14.52 5.64
CA PRO A 3 -15.59 13.08 5.47
C PRO A 3 -15.42 12.41 6.86
N PRO A 4 -16.10 11.28 7.10
CA PRO A 4 -15.99 10.59 8.39
C PRO A 4 -14.54 10.20 8.71
N ASP A 5 -14.19 10.19 9.99
CA ASP A 5 -12.82 10.00 10.52
C ASP A 5 -12.12 8.72 10.01
N PHE A 6 -12.91 7.70 9.63
CA PHE A 6 -12.37 6.49 9.00
C PHE A 6 -11.72 6.80 7.64
N THR A 7 -12.29 7.72 6.86
CA THR A 7 -11.74 8.13 5.57
C THR A 7 -10.41 8.83 5.80
N ASN A 8 -10.28 9.70 6.80
CA ASN A 8 -8.98 10.31 7.16
C ASN A 8 -7.94 9.28 7.65
N ARG A 9 -8.35 8.25 8.40
CA ARG A 9 -7.46 7.14 8.81
C ARG A 9 -7.04 6.21 7.67
N ILE A 10 -7.92 6.02 6.68
CA ILE A 10 -7.65 5.26 5.46
C ILE A 10 -6.79 6.08 4.49
N LEU A 11 -6.96 7.41 4.47
CA LEU A 11 -6.25 8.35 3.59
C LEU A 11 -4.90 8.82 4.15
N ASP A 12 -4.48 8.36 5.33
CA ASP A 12 -3.12 8.63 5.81
C ASP A 12 -2.11 7.77 5.02
N PHE A 13 -1.79 8.25 3.82
CA PHE A 13 -0.81 7.66 2.93
C PHE A 13 0.64 7.77 3.46
N GLY A 14 0.85 8.44 4.60
CA GLY A 14 2.12 8.47 5.34
C GLY A 14 2.20 7.47 6.49
N ARG A 15 1.08 6.85 6.88
CA ARG A 15 0.99 6.00 8.06
C ARG A 15 1.93 4.80 7.99
N MET A 16 2.46 4.38 9.13
CA MET A 16 3.15 3.10 9.27
C MET A 16 2.17 1.93 9.32
N MET A 17 2.65 0.69 9.17
CA MET A 17 1.80 -0.47 9.47
C MET A 17 1.59 -0.56 10.99
N ASP A 18 0.45 -1.09 11.41
CA ASP A 18 0.15 -1.22 12.83
C ASP A 18 1.15 -2.15 13.52
N GLY A 19 1.82 -1.65 14.55
CA GLY A 19 2.90 -2.37 15.24
C GLY A 19 4.28 -2.23 14.59
N GLU A 20 4.41 -1.55 13.45
CA GLU A 20 5.71 -1.29 12.82
C GLU A 20 6.56 -0.39 13.71
N ASN A 21 7.81 -0.78 13.93
CA ASN A 21 8.81 0.05 14.60
C ASN A 21 10.01 0.27 13.68
N ARG A 22 10.05 1.42 13.00
CA ARG A 22 11.14 1.77 12.06
C ARG A 22 12.48 1.99 12.73
N ASP A 23 12.55 2.07 14.06
CA ASP A 23 13.82 2.13 14.77
C ASP A 23 14.42 0.75 15.03
N SER A 24 13.65 -0.34 14.87
CA SER A 24 14.13 -1.70 15.14
C SER A 24 15.32 -2.10 14.28
N LYS A 25 16.40 -2.51 14.95
CA LYS A 25 17.63 -3.03 14.34
C LYS A 25 17.70 -4.55 14.38
N ASP A 26 16.66 -5.22 14.90
CA ASP A 26 16.60 -6.67 14.94
C ASP A 26 16.47 -7.22 13.50
N PRO A 27 17.40 -8.10 13.06
CA PRO A 27 17.30 -8.74 11.76
C PRO A 27 15.97 -9.48 11.53
N GLN A 28 15.36 -10.05 12.58
CA GLN A 28 14.06 -10.72 12.49
C GLN A 28 12.93 -9.74 12.21
N ASP A 29 12.90 -8.59 12.88
CA ASP A 29 11.92 -7.52 12.62
C ASP A 29 12.08 -6.97 11.20
N ILE A 30 13.32 -6.74 10.75
CA ILE A 30 13.60 -6.28 9.38
C ILE A 30 13.07 -7.28 8.36
N ALA A 31 13.36 -8.57 8.56
CA ALA A 31 12.87 -9.63 7.66
C ALA A 31 11.34 -9.76 7.69
N HIS A 32 10.73 -9.67 8.87
CA HIS A 32 9.29 -9.71 9.05
C HIS A 32 8.59 -8.58 8.31
N TRP A 33 8.99 -7.33 8.54
CA TRP A 33 8.35 -6.18 7.89
C TRP A 33 8.58 -6.15 6.39
N ARG A 34 9.75 -6.58 5.91
CA ARG A 34 9.97 -6.78 4.46
C ARG A 34 8.98 -7.78 3.87
N ALA A 35 8.74 -8.91 4.54
CA ALA A 35 7.77 -9.90 4.08
C ALA A 35 6.34 -9.33 4.06
N VAL A 36 5.91 -8.68 5.15
CA VAL A 36 4.58 -8.05 5.24
C VAL A 36 4.36 -7.02 4.13
N TYR A 37 5.32 -6.10 3.93
CA TYR A 37 5.22 -5.11 2.86
C TYR A 37 5.21 -5.75 1.46
N THR A 38 6.00 -6.81 1.24
CA THR A 38 6.01 -7.55 -0.02
C THR A 38 4.64 -8.16 -0.32
N GLU A 39 4.01 -8.80 0.67
CA GLU A 39 2.68 -9.40 0.50
C GLU A 39 1.61 -8.34 0.24
N MET A 40 1.64 -7.22 0.96
CA MET A 40 0.69 -6.12 0.75
C MET A 40 0.84 -5.46 -0.63
N VAL A 41 2.07 -5.24 -1.09
CA VAL A 41 2.34 -4.73 -2.45
C VAL A 41 1.76 -5.69 -3.49
N ARG A 42 2.06 -6.99 -3.40
CA ARG A 42 1.56 -8.00 -4.35
C ARG A 42 0.03 -8.06 -4.37
N PHE A 43 -0.59 -8.01 -3.20
CA PHE A 43 -2.05 -8.00 -3.08
C PHE A 43 -2.65 -6.77 -3.78
N LYS A 44 -2.11 -5.57 -3.52
CA LYS A 44 -2.61 -4.33 -4.13
C LYS A 44 -2.37 -4.25 -5.64
N GLU A 45 -1.25 -4.77 -6.13
CA GLU A 45 -0.98 -4.89 -7.57
C GLU A 45 -2.00 -5.81 -8.25
N GLY A 46 -2.34 -6.95 -7.63
CA GLY A 46 -3.38 -7.84 -8.14
C GLY A 46 -4.75 -7.18 -8.17
N LEU A 47 -5.11 -6.46 -7.10
CA LEU A 47 -6.38 -5.72 -7.01
C LEU A 47 -6.45 -4.61 -8.07
N LEU A 48 -5.36 -3.85 -8.27
CA LEU A 48 -5.29 -2.81 -9.28
C LEU A 48 -5.47 -3.37 -10.70
N ALA A 49 -4.77 -4.46 -11.01
CA ALA A 49 -4.87 -5.12 -12.31
C ALA A 49 -6.30 -5.63 -12.57
N GLN A 50 -6.97 -6.17 -11.55
CA GLN A 50 -8.37 -6.58 -11.65
C GLN A 50 -9.30 -5.40 -11.89
N ALA A 51 -9.15 -4.31 -11.11
CA ALA A 51 -9.98 -3.10 -11.26
C ALA A 51 -9.84 -2.50 -12.67
N GLN A 52 -8.61 -2.41 -13.19
CA GLN A 52 -8.34 -1.94 -14.55
C GLN A 52 -8.97 -2.86 -15.62
N ALA A 53 -8.92 -4.17 -15.44
CA ALA A 53 -9.53 -5.12 -16.36
C ALA A 53 -11.07 -5.05 -16.36
N GLU A 54 -11.70 -4.79 -15.22
CA GLU A 54 -13.16 -4.65 -15.12
C GLU A 54 -13.67 -3.34 -15.76
N ILE A 55 -12.90 -2.26 -15.68
CA ILE A 55 -13.21 -1.00 -16.38
C ILE A 55 -13.35 -1.20 -17.89
N GLU A 56 -12.50 -2.04 -18.48
CA GLU A 56 -12.54 -2.32 -19.92
C GLU A 56 -13.77 -3.15 -20.31
N LYS A 57 -14.29 -3.97 -19.40
CA LYS A 57 -15.47 -4.82 -19.63
C LYS A 57 -16.78 -4.07 -19.41
N VAL A 58 -16.81 -3.11 -18.49
CA VAL A 58 -18.03 -2.40 -18.10
C VAL A 58 -17.81 -0.88 -18.15
N PRO A 59 -18.00 -0.25 -19.33
CA PRO A 59 -17.79 1.20 -19.50
C PRO A 59 -18.62 2.07 -18.56
N ALA A 60 -19.76 1.58 -18.08
CA ALA A 60 -20.62 2.28 -17.12
C ALA A 60 -19.97 2.45 -15.73
N MET A 61 -19.01 1.58 -15.35
CA MET A 61 -18.27 1.70 -14.08
C MET A 61 -17.06 2.63 -14.16
N LYS A 62 -16.72 3.12 -15.37
CA LYS A 62 -15.57 4.03 -15.60
C LYS A 62 -15.56 5.25 -14.66
N PRO A 63 -16.67 5.98 -14.45
CA PRO A 63 -16.64 7.19 -13.64
C PRO A 63 -16.25 6.94 -12.18
N GLU A 64 -16.74 5.85 -11.58
CA GLU A 64 -16.46 5.51 -10.18
C GLU A 64 -15.07 4.90 -10.02
N LEU A 65 -14.74 3.89 -10.82
CA LEU A 65 -13.46 3.17 -10.70
C LEU A 65 -12.27 4.04 -11.12
N ALA A 66 -12.37 4.81 -12.20
CA ALA A 66 -11.28 5.69 -12.64
C ALA A 66 -11.20 6.99 -11.82
N GLY A 67 -12.34 7.45 -11.27
CA GLY A 67 -12.39 8.69 -10.49
C GLY A 67 -11.86 8.54 -9.06
N ASN A 68 -12.13 7.41 -8.41
CA ASN A 68 -11.84 7.22 -6.98
C ASN A 68 -10.99 5.99 -6.69
N ASP A 69 -11.44 4.80 -7.12
CA ASP A 69 -10.87 3.54 -6.62
C ASP A 69 -9.45 3.29 -7.15
N ILE A 70 -9.20 3.50 -8.44
CA ILE A 70 -7.87 3.32 -9.02
C ILE A 70 -6.86 4.33 -8.43
N PRO A 71 -7.12 5.65 -8.44
CA PRO A 71 -6.22 6.62 -7.81
C PRO A 71 -5.93 6.30 -6.34
N PHE A 72 -6.94 5.80 -5.61
CA PHE A 72 -6.78 5.38 -4.23
C PHE A 72 -5.83 4.17 -4.09
N ILE A 73 -6.06 3.11 -4.87
CA ILE A 73 -5.21 1.91 -4.86
C ILE A 73 -3.77 2.27 -5.26
N GLU A 74 -3.58 3.15 -6.24
CA GLU A 74 -2.27 3.62 -6.67
C GLU A 74 -1.53 4.40 -5.58
N ALA A 75 -2.23 5.29 -4.86
CA ALA A 75 -1.66 6.05 -3.75
C ALA A 75 -1.24 5.13 -2.59
N GLU A 76 -2.06 4.14 -2.26
CA GLU A 76 -1.75 3.14 -1.23
C GLU A 76 -0.57 2.25 -1.66
N LEU A 77 -0.52 1.85 -2.93
CA LEU A 77 0.58 1.06 -3.49
C LEU A 77 1.91 1.84 -3.44
N GLN A 78 1.89 3.14 -3.75
CA GLN A 78 3.07 4.02 -3.62
C GLN A 78 3.57 4.07 -2.17
N ARG A 79 2.67 4.20 -1.19
CA ARG A 79 3.02 4.15 0.24
C ARG A 79 3.67 2.81 0.60
N LEU A 80 3.05 1.69 0.21
CA LEU A 80 3.55 0.35 0.53
C LEU A 80 4.92 0.09 -0.10
N ARG A 81 5.14 0.53 -1.34
CA ARG A 81 6.45 0.44 -2.01
C ARG A 81 7.53 1.25 -1.30
N ARG A 82 7.22 2.44 -0.80
CA ARG A 82 8.17 3.23 0.02
C ARG A 82 8.52 2.52 1.33
N GLY A 83 7.54 1.89 1.99
CA GLY A 83 7.77 1.08 3.18
C GLY A 83 8.64 -0.14 2.89
N LEU A 84 8.38 -0.86 1.79
CA LEU A 84 9.21 -1.98 1.35
C LEU A 84 10.65 -1.54 1.11
N ALA A 85 10.85 -0.47 0.34
CA ALA A 85 12.18 0.06 0.03
C ALA A 85 12.96 0.47 1.29
N PHE A 86 12.27 1.01 2.31
CA PHE A 86 12.88 1.31 3.60
C PHE A 86 13.45 0.05 4.28
N TRP A 87 12.67 -1.03 4.36
CA TRP A 87 13.10 -2.27 5.02
C TRP A 87 14.16 -3.02 4.20
N GLU A 88 14.08 -2.99 2.87
CA GLU A 88 15.12 -3.55 1.99
C GLU A 88 16.46 -2.81 2.15
N ALA A 89 16.44 -1.49 2.27
CA ALA A 89 17.64 -0.69 2.52
C ALA A 89 18.27 -0.93 3.91
N ARG A 90 17.49 -1.42 4.89
CA ARG A 90 18.03 -1.83 6.20
C ARG A 90 18.68 -3.20 6.16
N GLN A 91 18.14 -4.14 5.38
CA GLN A 91 18.73 -5.46 5.23
C GLN A 91 20.15 -5.39 4.63
N THR A 92 20.39 -4.49 3.68
CA THR A 92 21.71 -4.33 3.03
C THR A 92 22.76 -3.65 3.90
N LYS A 93 22.36 -2.95 4.97
CA LYS A 93 23.28 -2.27 5.91
C LYS A 93 23.71 -3.13 7.10
N GLY A 94 23.13 -4.32 7.26
CA GLY A 94 23.42 -5.26 8.35
C GLY A 94 24.25 -6.49 7.95
N GLY A 95 24.88 -6.46 6.77
CA GLY A 95 25.76 -7.52 6.25
C GLY A 95 27.23 -7.14 6.32
#